data_AF-A0AAV3TYU9-F1
#
_entry.id   AF-A0AAV3TYU9-F1
#
_cell.length_a   1.000
_cell.length_b   1.000
_cell.length_c   1.000
_cell.angle_alpha   90.00
_cell.angle_beta   90.00
_cell.angle_gamma   90.00
#
_symmetry.space_group_name_H-M   'P 1'
#
loop_
_entity.id
_entity.type
_entity.pdbx_description
1 polymer ?
#
loop_
_entity_poly.entity_id
_entity_poly.type
_entity_poly.pdbx_seq_one_letter_code
_entity_poly.pdbx_strand_id
1 'polypeptide(L)'
;MVGFDLGLIDSEYTDLQLSGVGLSGNVFTNTPGMTANFNVDWELAEFTEGALRLHSDAVYISDLWFSPFNTKPSNTSDTFGNQQLQQEAYWLLNG
;
A
#
# COMPACT_ATOMS: atom_id res chain seq x y z
N MET A 1 5.33 23.61 -8.44
CA MET A 1 5.94 22.89 -7.31
C MET A 1 5.90 21.41 -7.65
N VAL A 2 6.93 20.65 -7.30
CA VAL A 2 6.92 19.20 -7.43
C VAL A 2 7.25 18.62 -6.07
N GLY A 3 6.43 17.69 -5.60
CA GLY A 3 6.65 16.95 -4.37
C GLY A 3 6.74 15.46 -4.66
N PHE A 4 7.59 14.79 -3.87
CA PHE A 4 7.76 13.34 -3.92
C PHE A 4 8.06 12.83 -2.52
N ASP A 5 7.32 11.80 -2.11
CA ASP A 5 7.46 11.13 -0.83
C ASP A 5 7.55 9.62 -1.04
N LEU A 6 8.41 8.95 -0.26
CA LEU A 6 8.58 7.50 -0.28
C LEU A 6 8.54 6.96 1.15
N GLY A 7 7.66 5.99 1.40
CA GLY A 7 7.61 5.21 2.64
C GLY A 7 8.07 3.79 2.39
N LEU A 8 8.95 3.27 3.25
CA LEU A 8 9.45 1.90 3.21
C LEU A 8 9.30 1.28 4.60
N ILE A 9 8.64 0.13 4.67
CA ILE A 9 8.45 -0.63 5.91
C ILE A 9 8.79 -2.09 5.62
N ASP A 10 9.67 -2.66 6.45
CA ASP A 10 9.90 -4.10 6.49
C ASP A 10 9.23 -4.63 7.76
N SER A 11 8.27 -5.53 7.60
CA SER A 11 7.48 -6.05 8.71
C SER A 11 7.35 -7.56 8.59
N GLU A 12 7.67 -8.26 9.67
CA GLU A 12 7.62 -9.71 9.74
C GLU A 12 7.33 -10.15 11.18
N TYR A 13 6.46 -11.15 11.35
CA TYR A 13 6.37 -11.83 12.64
C TYR A 13 7.61 -12.67 12.87
N THR A 14 8.40 -12.36 13.90
CA THR A 14 9.55 -13.19 14.29
C THR A 14 9.10 -14.54 14.84
N ASP A 15 8.16 -14.52 15.79
CA ASP A 15 7.55 -15.72 16.35
C ASP A 15 6.08 -15.44 16.68
N LEU A 16 5.19 -16.22 16.07
CA LEU A 16 3.76 -16.14 16.32
C LEU A 16 3.11 -17.50 16.01
N GLN A 17 2.38 -18.02 16.98
CA GLN A 17 1.51 -19.18 16.83
C GLN A 17 0.07 -18.72 17.02
N LEU A 18 -0.78 -18.93 16.02
CA LEU A 18 -2.18 -18.52 16.06
C LEU A 18 -3.06 -19.64 15.50
N SER A 19 -4.06 -20.08 16.27
CA SER A 19 -4.98 -21.16 15.87
C SER A 19 -4.27 -22.47 15.49
N GLY A 20 -3.13 -22.76 16.10
CA GLY A 20 -2.31 -23.94 15.82
C GLY A 20 -1.40 -23.81 14.59
N VAL A 21 -1.39 -22.66 13.91
CA VAL A 21 -0.58 -22.37 12.72
C VAL A 21 0.57 -21.43 13.08
N GLY A 22 1.79 -21.79 12.66
CA GLY A 22 2.98 -20.95 12.81
C GLY A 22 3.04 -19.84 11.76
N LEU A 23 3.04 -18.59 12.22
CA LEU A 23 2.98 -17.39 11.39
C LEU A 23 4.32 -16.66 11.28
N SER A 24 5.42 -17.18 11.82
CA SER A 24 6.75 -16.61 11.53
C SER A 24 7.00 -16.48 10.03
N GLY A 25 7.60 -15.37 9.59
CA GLY A 25 7.76 -15.06 8.16
C GLY A 25 6.61 -14.27 7.54
N ASN A 26 5.46 -14.19 8.20
CA ASN A 26 4.33 -13.46 7.67
C ASN A 26 4.49 -11.96 7.90
N VAL A 27 4.07 -11.15 6.92
CA VAL A 27 4.06 -9.69 7.03
C VAL A 27 2.86 -9.20 7.83
N PHE A 28 2.98 -8.03 8.42
CA PHE A 28 1.90 -7.45 9.23
C PHE A 28 0.68 -7.10 8.37
N THR A 29 -0.50 -7.16 8.99
CA THR A 29 -1.74 -6.78 8.30
C THR A 29 -1.79 -5.28 8.07
N ASN A 30 -2.41 -4.87 6.97
CA ASN A 30 -2.60 -3.46 6.59
C ASN A 30 -1.29 -2.63 6.60
N THR A 31 -0.16 -3.29 6.38
CA THR A 31 1.16 -2.67 6.41
C THR A 31 1.80 -2.83 5.03
N PRO A 32 1.52 -1.92 4.08
CA PRO A 32 2.19 -1.95 2.78
C PRO A 32 3.69 -1.72 2.98
N GLY A 33 4.51 -2.57 2.36
CA GLY A 33 5.96 -2.47 2.46
C GLY A 33 6.53 -1.24 1.75
N MET A 34 5.80 -0.71 0.76
CA MET A 34 6.17 0.52 0.08
C MET A 34 4.96 1.41 -0.21
N THR A 35 5.10 2.70 0.02
CA THR A 35 4.18 3.74 -0.44
C THR A 35 4.95 4.84 -1.16
N ALA A 36 4.38 5.42 -2.19
CA ALA A 36 4.97 6.59 -2.84
C ALA A 36 3.89 7.63 -3.16
N ASN A 37 4.20 8.91 -3.00
CA ASN A 37 3.34 10.01 -3.39
C ASN A 37 4.10 10.93 -4.33
N PHE A 38 3.43 11.42 -5.35
CA PHE A 38 3.95 12.38 -6.30
C PHE A 38 2.90 13.46 -6.54
N ASN A 39 3.30 14.73 -6.45
CA ASN A 39 2.42 15.87 -6.71
C ASN A 39 3.10 16.89 -7.60
N VAL A 40 2.33 17.51 -8.50
CA VAL A 40 2.79 18.56 -9.40
C VAL A 40 1.78 19.68 -9.46
N ASP A 41 2.24 20.88 -9.16
CA ASP A 41 1.57 22.14 -9.43
C ASP A 41 2.33 22.91 -10.50
N TRP A 42 1.67 23.24 -11.60
CA TRP A 42 2.29 24.01 -12.68
C TRP A 42 1.40 25.17 -13.11
N GLU A 43 1.93 26.38 -13.05
CA GLU A 43 1.35 27.53 -13.74
C GLU A 43 1.69 27.50 -15.23
N LEU A 44 0.68 27.29 -16.06
CA LEU A 44 0.83 27.16 -17.51
C LEU A 44 0.92 28.52 -18.20
N ALA A 45 0.18 29.51 -17.70
CA ALA A 45 0.17 30.86 -18.23
C ALA A 45 -0.30 31.87 -17.18
N GLU A 46 0.27 33.07 -17.23
CA GLU A 46 -0.16 34.22 -16.44
C GLU A 46 -0.77 35.28 -17.38
N PHE A 47 -1.91 35.81 -17.00
CA PHE A 47 -2.69 36.82 -17.71
C PHE A 47 -2.95 38.01 -16.78
N THR A 48 -3.32 39.16 -17.34
CA THR A 48 -3.64 40.36 -16.55
C THR A 48 -4.74 40.15 -15.50
N GLU A 49 -5.64 39.19 -15.75
CA GLU A 49 -6.78 38.88 -14.88
C GLU A 49 -6.57 37.63 -13.99
N GLY A 50 -5.41 36.97 -14.07
CA GLY A 50 -5.11 35.78 -13.26
C GLY A 50 -4.21 34.77 -13.98
N ALA A 51 -4.11 33.55 -13.46
CA ALA A 51 -3.23 32.52 -14.00
C ALA A 51 -3.96 31.19 -14.24
N LEU A 52 -3.56 30.48 -15.30
CA LEU A 52 -3.98 29.11 -15.56
C LEU A 52 -3.01 28.14 -14.88
N ARG A 53 -3.53 27.23 -14.05
CA ARG A 53 -2.74 26.25 -13.31
C ARG A 53 -3.25 24.83 -13.58
N LEU A 54 -2.30 23.90 -13.66
CA LEU A 54 -2.52 22.46 -13.71
C LEU A 54 -2.05 21.86 -12.39
N HIS A 55 -2.86 20.95 -11.85
CA HIS A 55 -2.55 20.18 -10.65
C HIS A 55 -2.70 18.69 -10.97
N SER A 56 -1.83 17.85 -10.43
CA SER A 56 -1.93 16.39 -10.52
C SER A 56 -1.27 15.72 -9.33
N ASP A 57 -1.92 14.67 -8.83
CA ASP A 57 -1.41 13.80 -7.78
C ASP A 57 -1.43 12.33 -8.22
N ALA A 58 -0.41 11.60 -7.81
CA ALA A 58 -0.33 10.16 -7.94
C ALA A 58 0.10 9.54 -6.61
N VAL A 59 -0.60 8.50 -6.19
CA VAL A 59 -0.30 7.73 -4.97
C VAL A 59 -0.13 6.27 -5.33
N TYR A 60 0.98 5.67 -4.93
CA TYR A 60 1.24 4.24 -5.02
C TYR A 60 1.19 3.61 -3.65
N ILE A 61 0.53 2.45 -3.57
CA ILE A 61 0.51 1.59 -2.39
C ILE A 61 0.85 0.18 -2.88
N SER A 62 1.85 -0.46 -2.24
CA SER A 62 2.21 -1.85 -2.53
C SER A 62 1.12 -2.82 -2.08
N ASP A 63 1.35 -4.12 -2.32
CA ASP A 63 0.47 -5.16 -1.81
C ASP A 63 0.31 -5.06 -0.29
N LEU A 64 -0.87 -5.41 0.19
CA LEU A 64 -1.19 -5.48 1.60
C LEU A 64 -2.07 -6.68 1.89
N TRP A 65 -1.88 -7.24 3.07
CA TRP A 65 -2.64 -8.39 3.56
C TRP A 65 -3.67 -7.95 4.59
N PHE A 66 -4.88 -8.47 4.48
CA PHE A 66 -5.96 -8.22 5.44
C PHE A 66 -5.98 -9.25 6.58
N SER A 67 -5.24 -10.34 6.42
CA SER A 67 -5.16 -11.46 7.36
C SER A 67 -3.71 -11.70 7.81
N PRO A 68 -3.44 -11.91 9.11
CA PRO A 68 -2.09 -12.19 9.59
C PRO A 68 -1.58 -13.54 9.10
N PHE A 69 -2.46 -14.38 8.56
CA PHE A 69 -2.13 -15.66 7.97
C PHE A 69 -1.49 -15.51 6.58
N ASN A 70 -1.56 -14.33 5.93
CA ASN A 70 -1.12 -14.08 4.54
C ASN A 70 -1.55 -15.20 3.57
N THR A 71 -0.63 -16.08 3.15
CA THR A 71 -0.90 -17.22 2.27
C THR A 71 -1.16 -18.53 3.01
N LYS A 72 -0.95 -18.56 4.33
CA LYS A 72 -1.11 -19.74 5.19
C LYS A 72 -2.59 -20.00 5.53
N PRO A 73 -2.93 -21.23 5.99
CA PRO A 73 -4.27 -21.54 6.48
C PRO A 73 -4.63 -20.78 7.76
N SER A 74 -5.92 -20.47 7.94
CA SER A 74 -6.46 -19.75 9.11
C SER A 74 -6.49 -20.59 10.39
N ASN A 75 -6.43 -21.92 10.23
CA ASN A 75 -6.34 -22.91 11.30
C ASN A 75 -5.89 -24.25 10.68
N THR A 76 -5.66 -25.27 11.52
CA THR A 76 -5.16 -26.59 11.10
C THR A 76 -6.10 -27.37 10.17
N SER A 77 -7.36 -26.97 10.05
CA SER A 77 -8.39 -27.64 9.25
C SER A 77 -8.83 -26.81 8.03
N ASP A 78 -8.27 -25.62 7.82
CA ASP A 78 -8.60 -24.73 6.70
C ASP A 78 -7.92 -25.22 5.41
N THR A 79 -8.73 -25.57 4.42
CA THR A 79 -8.29 -26.04 3.09
C THR A 79 -8.35 -24.96 2.01
N PHE A 80 -8.91 -23.78 2.30
CA PHE A 80 -9.11 -22.68 1.36
C PHE A 80 -7.99 -21.64 1.44
N GLY A 81 -7.42 -21.45 2.64
CA GLY A 81 -6.33 -20.52 2.88
C GLY A 81 -6.74 -19.05 2.77
N ASN A 82 -5.75 -18.15 2.74
CA ASN A 82 -5.95 -16.70 2.86
C ASN A 82 -5.48 -15.90 1.62
N GLN A 83 -5.17 -16.56 0.50
CA GLN A 83 -4.61 -15.93 -0.70
C GLN A 83 -5.49 -14.82 -1.31
N GLN A 84 -6.80 -14.85 -1.06
CA GLN A 84 -7.74 -13.83 -1.52
C GLN A 84 -7.88 -12.65 -0.54
N LEU A 85 -7.34 -12.77 0.67
CA LEU A 85 -7.37 -11.73 1.70
C LEU A 85 -6.17 -10.80 1.60
N GLN A 86 -5.96 -10.29 0.40
CA GLN A 86 -4.97 -9.29 0.06
C GLN A 86 -5.57 -8.27 -0.90
N GLN A 87 -4.98 -7.08 -0.91
CA GLN A 87 -5.14 -6.13 -1.98
C GLN A 87 -3.79 -6.02 -2.69
N GLU A 88 -3.81 -6.21 -4.01
CA GLU A 88 -2.62 -6.05 -4.84
C GLU A 88 -2.21 -4.58 -4.90
N ALA A 89 -0.94 -4.35 -5.24
CA ALA A 89 -0.41 -3.00 -5.41
C ALA A 89 -1.20 -2.20 -6.45
N TYR A 90 -1.39 -0.91 -6.20
CA TYR A 90 -2.15 -0.04 -7.09
C TYR A 90 -1.66 1.40 -7.07
N TRP A 91 -2.06 2.12 -8.14
CA TRP A 91 -1.92 3.56 -8.24
C TRP A 91 -3.29 4.22 -8.15
N LEU A 92 -3.38 5.31 -7.40
CA LEU A 92 -4.47 6.27 -7.45
C LEU A 92 -3.96 7.51 -8.15
N LEU A 93 -4.68 7.96 -9.17
CA LEU A 93 -4.36 9.17 -9.94
C LEU A 93 -5.50 10.16 -9.73
N ASN A 94 -5.16 11.37 -9.26
CA ASN A 94 -6.09 12.48 -9.08
C ASN A 94 -5.60 13.68 -9.90
N GLY A 95 -6.53 14.43 -10.48
CA GLY A 95 -6.27 15.60 -11.32
C GLY A 95 -7.56 16.28 -11.75
#